data_AF-A0A7U3YN71-F1
#
_entry.id   AF-A0A7U3YN71-F1
#
_cell.length_a   1.000
_cell.length_b   1.000
_cell.length_c   1.000
_cell.angle_alpha   90.00
_cell.angle_beta   90.00
_cell.angle_gamma   90.00
#
_symmetry.space_group_name_H-M   'P 1'
#
loop_
_entity.id
_entity.type
_entity.pdbx_description
1 polymer ?
#
loop_
_entity_poly.entity_id
_entity_poly.type
_entity_poly.pdbx_seq_one_letter_code
_entity_poly.pdbx_strand_id
1 'polypeptide(L)' 'MPLDSIIKKNWIEIQKKNTAPVNAIGVKINPKDEKTMKVWREEGIDQFVKR' A
#
# COMPACT_ATOMS: atom_id res chain seq x y z
N MET A 1 -6.26 12.51 11.06
CA MET A 1 -5.35 11.85 12.01
C MET A 1 -4.19 11.28 11.21
N PRO A 2 -2.93 11.53 11.58
CA PRO A 2 -1.79 10.92 10.91
C PRO A 2 -1.89 9.39 11.03
N LEU A 3 -1.53 8.68 9.96
CA LEU A 3 -1.50 7.22 9.97
C LEU A 3 -0.46 6.77 11.00
N ASP A 4 -0.83 5.80 11.85
CA ASP A 4 0.10 5.26 12.84
C ASP A 4 1.36 4.71 12.15
N SER A 5 2.53 5.11 12.64
CA SER A 5 3.83 4.73 12.09
C SER A 5 4.01 3.21 12.02
N ILE A 6 3.41 2.46 12.94
CA ILE A 6 3.45 0.98 12.96
C ILE A 6 2.65 0.42 11.78
N ILE A 7 1.46 0.97 11.54
CA ILE A 7 0.58 0.56 10.44
C ILE A 7 1.27 0.83 9.11
N LYS A 8 1.84 2.03 8.94
CA LYS A 8 2.56 2.42 7.72
C LYS A 8 3.75 1.50 7.44
N LYS A 9 4.54 1.17 8.47
CA LYS A 9 5.66 0.23 8.34
C LYS A 9 5.19 -1.14 7.88
N ASN A 10 4.10 -1.66 8.47
CA ASN A 10 3.53 -2.95 8.06
C ASN A 10 3.05 -2.92 6.60
N TRP A 11 2.34 -1.87 6.18
CA TRP A 11 1.87 -1.73 4.80
C TRP A 11 3.03 -1.69 3.79
N ILE A 12 4.12 -1.01 4.12
CA ILE A 12 5.35 -0.98 3.30
C ILE A 12 5.98 -2.38 3.21
N GLU A 13 6.11 -3.11 4.32
CA GLU A 13 6.66 -4.47 4.30
C GLU A 13 5.83 -5.43 3.47
N ILE A 14 4.51 -5.28 3.50
CA ILE A 14 3.59 -6.03 2.65
C ILE A 14 3.82 -5.68 1.17
N GLN A 15 3.96 -4.40 0.80
CA GLN A 15 4.25 -4.03 -0.60
C GLN A 15 5.55 -4.65 -1.11
N LYS A 16 6.63 -4.59 -0.31
CA LYS A 16 7.95 -5.10 -0.69
C LYS A 16 7.96 -6.61 -1.00
N LYS A 17 7.02 -7.36 -0.44
CA LYS A 17 6.89 -8.81 -0.64
C LYS A 17 6.08 -9.17 -1.90
N ASN A 18 5.37 -8.21 -2.49
CA ASN A 18 4.45 -8.43 -3.59
C ASN A 18 4.95 -7.77 -4.88
N THR A 19 4.66 -8.40 -6.01
CA THR A 19 5.00 -7.90 -7.37
C THR A 19 3.97 -6.94 -7.95
N ALA A 20 2.91 -6.66 -7.19
CA ALA A 20 1.82 -5.77 -7.57
C ALA A 20 1.40 -4.96 -6.34
N PRO A 21 0.79 -3.76 -6.54
CA PRO A 21 0.22 -2.99 -5.44
C PRO A 21 -0.87 -3.81 -4.73
N VAL A 22 -0.70 -3.99 -3.43
CA VAL A 22 -1.65 -4.72 -2.55
C VAL A 22 -2.18 -3.79 -1.47
N ASN A 23 -3.36 -4.08 -0.93
CA ASN A 23 -3.97 -3.27 0.12
C ASN A 23 -3.34 -3.60 1.49
N ALA A 24 -3.91 -3.03 2.56
CA ALA A 24 -3.45 -3.19 3.95
C ALA A 24 -3.35 -4.64 4.44
N ILE A 25 -4.05 -5.58 3.79
CA ILE A 25 -4.11 -7.00 4.14
C ILE A 25 -3.37 -7.89 3.13
N GLY A 26 -2.64 -7.31 2.18
CA GLY A 26 -1.89 -8.06 1.18
C GLY A 26 -2.71 -8.58 0.00
N VAL A 27 -3.95 -8.12 -0.17
CA VAL A 27 -4.78 -8.44 -1.33
C VAL A 27 -4.49 -7.45 -2.45
N LYS A 28 -4.27 -7.94 -3.67
CA LYS A 28 -4.01 -7.10 -4.84
C LYS A 28 -5.08 -6.01 -4.98
N ILE A 29 -4.64 -4.75 -5.04
CA ILE A 29 -5.54 -3.63 -5.24
C ILE A 29 -6.11 -3.74 -6.65
N ASN A 30 -7.44 -3.75 -6.74
CA ASN A 30 -8.10 -3.68 -8.04
C ASN A 30 -7.82 -2.28 -8.61
N PRO A 31 -7.41 -2.13 -9.88
CA PRO A 31 -7.21 -0.82 -10.50
C PRO A 31 -8.46 0.08 -10.48
N LYS A 32 -9.66 -0.48 -10.28
CA LYS A 32 -10.91 0.28 -10.08
C LYS A 32 -11.11 0.79 -8.66
N ASP A 33 -10.29 0.35 -7.71
CA ASP A 33 -10.35 0.76 -6.30
C ASP A 33 -9.54 2.06 -6.09
N GLU A 34 -10.09 3.15 -6.63
CA GLU A 34 -9.44 4.47 -6.67
C GLU A 34 -9.19 5.02 -5.25
N LYS A 35 -10.05 4.67 -4.29
CA LYS A 35 -9.89 5.11 -2.89
C LYS A 35 -8.62 4.54 -2.28
N THR A 36 -8.41 3.23 -2.39
CA THR A 36 -7.22 2.58 -1.83
C THR A 36 -5.96 3.04 -2.57
N MET A 37 -6.01 3.13 -3.91
CA MET A 37 -4.88 3.64 -4.69
C MET A 37 -4.52 5.09 -4.35
N LYS A 38 -5.52 5.94 -4.08
CA LYS A 38 -5.29 7.33 -3.68
C LYS A 38 -4.59 7.42 -2.34
N VAL A 39 -5.06 6.70 -1.33
CA VAL A 39 -4.41 6.64 0.00
C VAL A 39 -2.97 6.13 -0.13
N TRP A 40 -2.73 5.10 -0.96
CA TRP A 40 -1.39 4.57 -1.17
C TRP A 40 -0.44 5.59 -1.79
N ARG A 41 -0.92 6.38 -2.75
CA ARG A 41 -0.13 7.45 -3.37
C ARG A 41 0.11 8.62 -2.41
N GLU A 42 -0.91 9.05 -1.67
CA GLU A 42 -0.79 10.13 -0.67
C GLU A 42 0.20 9.75 0.43
N GLU A 43 0.21 8.48 0.84
CA GLU A 43 1.14 7.97 1.85
C GLU A 43 2.52 7.56 1.30
N GLY A 44 2.69 7.54 -0.03
CA GLY A 44 3.93 7.14 -0.72
C GLY A 44 4.24 5.63 -0.66
N ILE A 45 3.23 4.79 -0.43
CA ILE A 45 3.38 3.35 -0.20
C ILE A 45 3.52 2.59 -1.53
N ASP A 46 2.93 3.09 -2.62
CA ASP A 46 2.98 2.43 -3.94
C ASP A 46 4.40 2.27 -4.49
N GLN A 47 5.34 3.11 -4.04
CA GLN A 47 6.75 3.08 -4.46
C GLN A 47 7.52 1.85 -3.98
N PHE A 48 7.01 1.16 -2.96
CA PHE A 48 7.69 0.01 -2.35
C PHE A 48 7.29 -1.34 -2.95
N VAL A 49 6.46 -1.35 -4.00
CA VAL A 49 6.12 -2.57 -4.74
C VAL A 49 7.39 -3.12 -5.41
N LYS A 50 7.60 -4.43 -5.28
CA LYS A 50 8.75 -5.11 -5.89
C LYS A 50 8.58 -5.09 -7.42
N ARG A 51 9.40 -4.31 -8.12
CA ARG A 51 9.54 -4.34 -9.59
C ARG A 51 10.39 -5.51 -10.04
#